data_AF-A0A813IHU1-F1
#
_entry.id   AF-A0A813IHU1-F1
#
_cell.length_a   1.000
_cell.length_b   1.000
_cell.length_c   1.000
_cell.angle_alpha   90.00
_cell.angle_beta   90.00
_cell.angle_gamma   90.00
#
_symmetry.space_group_name_H-M   'P 1'
#
loop_
_entity.id
_entity.type
_entity.pdbx_description
1 polymer ?
#
loop_
_entity_poly.entity_id
_entity_poly.type
_entity_poly.pdbx_seq_one_letter_code
_entity_poly.pdbx_strand_id
1 'polypeptide(L)'
;YDLSFPDGPDKRPTATGMHACIGKEFVPFPQPLHLIGKVEMYLERCIEAFRDALRHFARQDLKDYAETECQNDGAARGQWLLNVKAAQGALLVQLITWVQLVENSFQDEDELSVEKAWKKQQDLLLELIRLTQTDLAKPARQKVMCAITLDAHNRDVQERLVKENVQHPDAFQWQSMLKSYWKEDQGDAQMQICDARIWYAYEYLGNGPRLVVTPLTDRIYVTATQALHLSMGCAPAGPAGTGKTESTKDLANALARACYVINAAPEMDYLTLGNIFKGLAASGSLAP
;
A
#
# COMPACT_ATOMS: atom_id res chain seq x y z
N TYR A 1 13.15 0.46 15.19
CA TYR A 1 14.42 -0.02 14.62
C TYR A 1 14.94 -1.12 15.52
N ASP A 2 15.56 -2.15 14.96
CA ASP A 2 16.41 -3.06 15.72
C ASP A 2 17.83 -2.48 15.76
N LEU A 3 18.48 -2.55 16.92
CA LEU A 3 19.77 -1.91 17.17
C LEU A 3 20.81 -2.96 17.55
N SER A 4 21.89 -3.03 16.77
CA SER A 4 23.09 -3.75 17.13
C SER A 4 24.05 -2.80 17.86
N PHE A 5 24.45 -3.18 19.07
CA PHE A 5 25.42 -2.45 19.88
C PHE A 5 26.80 -3.07 19.67
N PRO A 6 27.76 -2.33 19.10
CA PRO A 6 29.14 -2.80 18.99
C PRO A 6 29.83 -2.84 20.37
N ASP A 7 30.72 -3.82 20.58
CA ASP A 7 31.50 -3.92 21.82
C ASP A 7 32.52 -2.77 21.96
N GLY A 8 32.49 -2.10 23.11
CA GLY A 8 33.48 -1.11 23.54
C GLY A 8 32.87 0.22 24.03
N PRO A 9 33.56 0.95 24.92
CA PRO A 9 33.13 2.27 25.35
C PRO A 9 33.09 3.25 24.15
N ASP A 10 32.11 4.16 24.15
CA ASP A 10 31.89 5.24 23.16
C ASP A 10 31.50 4.83 21.72
N LYS A 11 31.19 3.55 21.46
CA LYS A 11 30.70 3.14 20.14
C LYS A 11 29.18 3.29 20.04
N ARG A 12 28.73 4.00 19.00
CA ARG A 12 27.31 4.21 18.74
C ARG A 12 26.66 2.98 18.09
N PRO A 13 25.36 2.73 18.37
CA PRO A 13 24.65 1.60 17.78
C PRO A 13 24.46 1.75 16.27
N THR A 14 24.24 0.60 15.63
CA THR A 14 23.90 0.48 14.21
C THR A 14 22.49 -0.06 14.08
N ALA A 15 21.65 0.59 13.29
CA ALA A 15 20.31 0.09 12.99
C ALA A 15 20.39 -0.98 11.88
N THR A 16 19.82 -2.15 12.14
CA THR A 16 19.86 -3.32 11.26
C THR A 16 18.55 -3.59 10.54
N GLY A 17 17.48 -2.92 10.97
CA GLY A 17 16.15 -3.07 10.39
C GLY A 17 15.09 -2.31 11.18
N MET A 18 13.84 -2.56 10.83
CA MET A 18 12.68 -1.90 11.39
C MET A 18 11.64 -2.89 11.89
N HIS A 19 11.03 -2.55 13.01
CA HIS A 19 9.91 -3.29 13.59
C HIS A 19 8.64 -2.50 13.36
N ALA A 20 7.61 -3.18 12.87
CA ALA A 20 6.28 -2.59 12.79
C ALA A 20 5.66 -2.48 14.19
N CYS A 21 5.04 -1.34 14.47
CA CYS A 21 4.19 -1.17 15.65
C CYS A 21 2.89 -1.99 15.54
N ILE A 22 2.48 -2.37 14.32
CA ILE A 22 1.25 -3.08 14.01
C ILE A 22 1.57 -4.37 13.26
N GLY A 23 0.95 -5.48 13.64
CA GLY A 23 1.05 -6.74 12.90
C GLY A 23 2.29 -7.59 13.15
N LYS A 24 3.17 -7.18 14.09
CA LYS A 24 4.41 -7.87 14.48
C LYS A 24 5.21 -8.35 13.26
N GLU A 25 5.87 -7.40 12.62
CA GLU A 25 6.71 -7.64 11.45
C GLU A 25 8.09 -7.00 11.66
N PHE A 26 9.13 -7.64 11.13
CA PHE A 26 10.49 -7.11 11.09
C PHE A 26 10.96 -7.07 9.64
N VAL A 27 11.43 -5.91 9.20
CA VAL A 27 12.00 -5.72 7.86
C VAL A 27 13.48 -5.35 8.05
N PRO A 28 14.43 -6.16 7.57
CA PRO A 28 15.84 -5.84 7.67
C PRO A 28 16.19 -4.66 6.78
N PHE A 29 17.28 -3.95 7.06
CA PHE A 29 17.84 -3.00 6.10
C PHE A 29 18.77 -3.73 5.14
N PRO A 30 18.75 -3.41 3.83
CA PRO A 30 19.72 -3.95 2.88
C PRO A 30 21.18 -3.65 3.28
N GLN A 31 21.39 -2.50 3.93
CA GLN A 31 22.67 -2.11 4.52
C GLN A 31 22.44 -1.59 5.94
N PRO A 32 23.25 -2.01 6.93
CA PRO A 32 23.17 -1.47 8.29
C PRO A 32 23.44 0.05 8.33
N LEU A 33 22.67 0.79 9.11
CA LEU A 33 22.77 2.24 9.23
C LEU A 33 23.47 2.65 10.52
N HIS A 34 24.62 3.31 10.42
CA HIS A 34 25.34 3.81 11.59
C HIS A 34 24.74 5.13 12.13
N LEU A 35 24.40 5.15 13.43
CA LEU A 35 23.73 6.28 14.08
C LEU A 35 24.71 7.36 14.57
N ILE A 36 25.42 7.99 13.63
CA ILE A 36 26.51 8.94 13.90
C ILE A 36 26.00 10.39 13.86
N GLY A 37 26.57 11.31 14.65
CA GLY A 37 26.29 12.74 14.54
C GLY A 37 25.12 13.23 15.40
N LYS A 38 24.51 14.36 15.02
CA LYS A 38 23.37 14.94 15.73
C LYS A 38 22.12 14.07 15.56
N VAL A 39 21.19 14.19 16.52
CA VAL A 39 19.99 13.36 16.60
C VAL A 39 19.15 13.47 15.34
N GLU A 40 18.91 14.69 14.90
CA GLU A 40 18.10 15.01 13.73
C GLU A 40 18.67 14.37 12.46
N MET A 41 19.99 14.39 12.29
CA MET A 41 20.67 13.85 11.11
C MET A 41 20.63 12.33 11.03
N TYR A 42 20.75 11.62 12.16
CA TYR A 42 20.61 10.15 12.10
C TYR A 42 19.15 9.71 12.06
N LEU A 43 18.21 10.50 12.61
CA LEU A 43 16.78 10.21 12.48
C LEU A 43 16.28 10.42 11.05
N GLU A 44 16.77 11.44 10.35
CA GLU A 44 16.48 11.65 8.92
C GLU A 44 16.99 10.47 8.06
N ARG A 45 18.26 10.09 8.24
CA ARG A 45 18.81 8.91 7.56
C ARG A 45 18.10 7.61 7.91
N CYS A 46 17.56 7.50 9.12
CA CYS A 46 16.73 6.37 9.52
C CYS A 46 15.42 6.31 8.71
N ILE A 47 14.78 7.45 8.46
CA ILE A 47 13.57 7.55 7.61
C ILE A 47 13.91 7.23 6.15
N GLU A 48 15.04 7.72 5.65
CA GLU A 48 15.53 7.36 4.30
C GLU A 48 15.78 5.86 4.19
N ALA A 49 16.48 5.26 5.16
CA ALA A 49 16.73 3.83 5.19
C ALA A 49 15.44 2.98 5.24
N PHE A 50 14.37 3.47 5.87
CA PHE A 50 13.05 2.82 5.81
C PHE A 50 12.51 2.78 4.39
N ARG A 51 12.47 3.95 3.73
CA ARG A 51 11.94 4.10 2.37
C ARG A 51 12.77 3.27 1.39
N ASP A 52 14.09 3.32 1.50
CA ASP A 52 15.02 2.57 0.66
C ASP A 52 14.88 1.06 0.86
N ALA A 53 14.76 0.59 2.11
CA ALA A 53 14.56 -0.83 2.39
C ALA A 53 13.24 -1.33 1.78
N LEU A 54 12.13 -0.61 1.97
CA LEU A 54 10.85 -1.01 1.39
C LEU A 54 10.86 -0.98 -0.14
N ARG A 55 11.47 0.04 -0.75
CA ARG A 55 11.62 0.12 -2.21
C ARG A 55 12.50 -0.98 -2.77
N HIS A 56 13.60 -1.31 -2.07
CA HIS A 56 14.49 -2.41 -2.41
C HIS A 56 13.74 -3.75 -2.41
N PHE A 57 13.02 -4.06 -1.34
CA PHE A 57 12.25 -5.31 -1.27
C PHE A 57 11.07 -5.30 -2.23
N ALA A 58 10.38 -4.18 -2.46
CA ALA A 58 9.33 -4.12 -3.48
C ALA A 58 9.84 -4.48 -4.88
N ARG A 59 11.05 -4.01 -5.24
CA ARG A 59 11.69 -4.37 -6.52
C ARG A 59 12.04 -5.86 -6.58
N GLN A 60 12.57 -6.42 -5.50
CA GLN A 60 12.88 -7.85 -5.41
C GLN A 60 11.62 -8.71 -5.48
N ASP A 61 10.60 -8.35 -4.70
CA ASP A 61 9.32 -9.03 -4.62
C ASP A 61 8.61 -9.01 -5.98
N LEU A 62 8.66 -7.90 -6.74
CA LEU A 62 8.11 -7.82 -8.10
C LEU A 62 8.85 -8.76 -9.07
N LYS A 63 10.18 -8.80 -8.99
CA LYS A 63 11.00 -9.70 -9.80
C LYS A 63 10.71 -11.17 -9.48
N ASP A 64 10.69 -11.51 -8.19
CA ASP A 64 10.39 -12.87 -7.71
C ASP A 64 8.98 -13.30 -8.13
N TYR A 65 7.99 -12.41 -8.03
CA TYR A 65 6.62 -12.69 -8.48
C TYR A 65 6.54 -12.96 -10.00
N ALA A 66 7.37 -12.30 -10.81
CA ALA A 66 7.41 -12.48 -12.26
C ALA A 66 8.22 -13.71 -12.70
N GLU A 67 9.25 -14.09 -11.96
CA GLU A 67 10.11 -15.26 -12.25
C GLU A 67 9.54 -16.58 -11.72
N THR A 68 8.49 -16.52 -10.89
CA THR A 68 7.81 -17.68 -10.31
C THR A 68 6.40 -17.87 -10.91
N GLU A 69 5.74 -18.96 -10.56
CA GLU A 69 4.38 -19.26 -11.04
C GLU A 69 3.27 -18.46 -10.33
N CYS A 70 3.61 -17.46 -9.51
CA CYS A 70 2.63 -16.70 -8.70
C CYS A 70 1.50 -16.05 -9.51
N GLN A 71 1.75 -15.71 -10.78
CA GLN A 71 0.73 -15.17 -11.68
C GLN A 71 -0.33 -16.19 -12.07
N ASN A 72 -0.01 -17.49 -12.07
CA ASN A 72 -0.85 -18.55 -12.64
C ASN A 72 -1.25 -19.62 -11.63
N ASP A 73 -0.48 -19.78 -10.54
CA ASP A 73 -0.74 -20.72 -9.46
C ASP A 73 -0.93 -19.99 -8.14
N GLY A 74 -2.14 -20.15 -7.57
CA GLY A 74 -2.49 -19.57 -6.29
C GLY A 74 -1.74 -20.20 -5.10
N ALA A 75 -1.28 -21.45 -5.22
CA ALA A 75 -0.46 -22.08 -4.19
C ALA A 75 0.94 -21.48 -4.16
N ALA A 76 1.60 -21.34 -5.31
CA ALA A 76 2.86 -20.61 -5.45
C ALA A 76 2.75 -19.17 -4.91
N ARG A 77 1.68 -18.45 -5.28
CA ARG A 77 1.39 -17.10 -4.80
C ARG A 77 1.23 -17.02 -3.28
N GLY A 78 0.52 -17.98 -2.69
CA GLY A 78 0.35 -18.09 -1.26
C GLY A 78 1.69 -18.31 -0.54
N GLN A 79 2.52 -19.21 -1.05
CA GLN A 79 3.85 -19.48 -0.50
C GLN A 79 4.79 -18.27 -0.63
N TRP A 80 4.78 -17.60 -1.78
CA TRP A 80 5.49 -16.34 -2.00
C TRP A 80 5.09 -15.29 -0.97
N LEU A 81 3.79 -15.07 -0.78
CA LEU A 81 3.25 -14.11 0.19
C LEU A 81 3.75 -14.38 1.61
N LEU A 82 3.92 -15.64 2.01
CA LEU A 82 4.45 -15.98 3.33
C LEU A 82 5.93 -15.59 3.48
N ASN A 83 6.72 -15.60 2.40
CA ASN A 83 8.17 -15.40 2.42
C ASN A 83 8.63 -13.95 2.21
N VAL A 84 7.77 -13.08 1.69
CA VAL A 84 8.06 -11.64 1.54
C VAL A 84 8.45 -10.99 2.88
N LYS A 85 9.43 -10.08 2.83
CA LYS A 85 9.97 -9.41 4.03
C LYS A 85 8.99 -8.41 4.64
N ALA A 86 8.28 -7.67 3.78
CA ALA A 86 7.31 -6.66 4.19
C ALA A 86 5.93 -6.97 3.59
N ALA A 87 4.92 -7.18 4.43
CA ALA A 87 3.53 -7.38 4.01
C ALA A 87 3.04 -6.23 3.12
N GLN A 88 3.46 -4.99 3.44
CA GLN A 88 3.16 -3.80 2.64
C GLN A 88 3.70 -3.90 1.20
N GLY A 89 4.91 -4.44 1.01
CA GLY A 89 5.50 -4.66 -0.32
C GLY A 89 4.70 -5.69 -1.13
N ALA A 90 4.24 -6.76 -0.48
CA ALA A 90 3.42 -7.77 -1.14
C ALA A 90 2.08 -7.23 -1.63
N LEU A 91 1.41 -6.37 -0.84
CA LEU A 91 0.17 -5.70 -1.27
C LEU A 91 0.40 -4.77 -2.46
N LEU A 92 1.55 -4.07 -2.50
CA LEU A 92 1.92 -3.24 -3.65
C LEU A 92 2.12 -4.07 -4.91
N VAL A 93 2.89 -5.17 -4.84
CA VAL A 93 3.11 -6.08 -5.98
C VAL A 93 1.81 -6.73 -6.44
N GLN A 94 0.94 -7.12 -5.52
CA GLN A 94 -0.38 -7.66 -5.81
C GLN A 94 -1.25 -6.65 -6.57
N LEU A 95 -1.22 -5.37 -6.19
CA LEU A 95 -1.98 -4.33 -6.89
C LEU A 95 -1.39 -4.03 -8.29
N ILE A 96 -0.05 -4.01 -8.42
CA ILE A 96 0.62 -3.84 -9.72
C ILE A 96 0.27 -4.98 -10.69
N THR A 97 0.37 -6.22 -10.22
CA THR A 97 0.13 -7.40 -11.05
C THR A 97 -1.35 -7.57 -11.39
N TRP A 98 -2.26 -7.13 -10.51
CA TRP A 98 -3.68 -7.02 -10.83
C TRP A 98 -3.96 -5.99 -11.92
N VAL A 99 -3.37 -4.79 -11.84
CA VAL A 99 -3.49 -3.77 -12.91
C VAL A 99 -3.01 -4.32 -14.24
N GLN A 100 -1.85 -4.99 -14.25
CA GLN A 100 -1.31 -5.63 -15.45
C GLN A 100 -2.26 -6.70 -16.01
N LEU A 101 -2.82 -7.55 -15.13
CA LEU A 101 -3.79 -8.58 -15.53
C LEU A 101 -5.01 -7.97 -16.24
N VAL A 102 -5.58 -6.90 -15.69
CA VAL A 102 -6.75 -6.22 -16.28
C VAL A 102 -6.38 -5.49 -17.57
N GLU A 103 -5.32 -4.68 -17.56
CA GLU A 103 -4.96 -3.87 -18.72
C GLU A 103 -4.48 -4.72 -19.91
N ASN A 104 -3.81 -5.85 -19.66
CA ASN A 104 -3.49 -6.81 -20.71
C ASN A 104 -4.75 -7.43 -21.30
N SER A 105 -5.80 -7.66 -20.51
CA SER A 105 -7.08 -8.18 -21.04
C SER A 105 -7.75 -7.19 -21.99
N PHE A 106 -7.66 -5.87 -21.74
CA PHE A 106 -8.16 -4.87 -22.69
C PHE A 106 -7.38 -4.78 -24.01
N GLN A 107 -6.16 -5.35 -24.07
CA GLN A 107 -5.34 -5.38 -25.27
C GLN A 107 -5.50 -6.67 -26.08
N ASP A 108 -6.17 -7.67 -25.51
CA ASP A 108 -6.43 -8.95 -26.18
C ASP A 108 -7.55 -8.78 -27.22
N GLU A 109 -7.46 -9.49 -28.34
CA GLU A 109 -8.47 -9.48 -29.40
C GLU A 109 -9.70 -10.33 -29.03
N ASP A 110 -9.58 -11.21 -28.02
CA ASP A 110 -10.69 -12.01 -27.50
C ASP A 110 -11.68 -11.17 -26.68
N GLU A 111 -12.93 -11.09 -27.10
CA GLU A 111 -14.01 -10.38 -26.40
C GLU A 111 -14.27 -10.92 -24.98
N LEU A 112 -13.86 -12.16 -24.70
CA LEU A 112 -13.99 -12.80 -23.39
C LEU A 112 -12.74 -12.63 -22.50
N SER A 113 -11.72 -11.90 -22.95
CA SER A 113 -10.46 -11.71 -22.23
C SER A 113 -10.65 -11.10 -20.84
N VAL A 114 -11.50 -10.08 -20.71
CA VAL A 114 -11.82 -9.43 -19.43
C VAL A 114 -12.52 -10.41 -18.48
N GLU A 115 -13.42 -11.25 -18.99
CA GLU A 115 -14.09 -12.30 -18.21
C GLU A 115 -13.11 -13.40 -17.78
N LYS A 116 -12.17 -13.79 -18.65
CA LYS A 116 -11.11 -14.75 -18.33
C LYS A 116 -10.17 -14.20 -17.25
N ALA A 117 -9.79 -12.93 -17.33
CA ALA A 117 -9.01 -12.26 -16.31
C ALA A 117 -9.74 -12.22 -14.96
N TRP A 118 -11.06 -11.98 -14.98
CA TRP A 118 -11.91 -12.05 -13.79
C TRP A 118 -11.96 -13.44 -13.16
N LYS A 119 -12.17 -14.49 -13.95
CA LYS A 119 -12.13 -15.88 -13.45
C LYS A 119 -10.78 -16.23 -12.83
N LYS A 120 -9.69 -15.83 -13.49
CA LYS A 120 -8.34 -16.01 -12.97
C LYS A 120 -8.14 -15.32 -11.61
N GLN A 121 -8.62 -14.09 -11.45
CA GLN A 121 -8.57 -13.38 -10.17
C GLN A 121 -9.38 -14.10 -9.07
N GLN A 122 -10.53 -14.70 -9.42
CA GLN A 122 -11.31 -15.50 -8.47
C GLN A 122 -10.55 -16.75 -8.02
N ASP A 123 -9.93 -17.48 -8.93
CA ASP A 123 -9.17 -18.69 -8.61
C ASP A 123 -8.00 -18.37 -7.68
N LEU A 124 -7.24 -17.32 -7.99
CA LEU A 124 -6.13 -16.85 -7.15
C LEU A 124 -6.58 -16.43 -5.74
N LEU A 125 -7.76 -15.78 -5.63
CA LEU A 125 -8.35 -15.40 -4.35
C LEU A 125 -8.80 -16.63 -3.54
N LEU A 126 -9.43 -17.61 -4.20
CA LEU A 126 -9.90 -18.84 -3.56
C LEU A 126 -8.75 -19.64 -2.94
N GLU A 127 -7.58 -19.67 -3.58
CA GLU A 127 -6.38 -20.30 -3.02
C GLU A 127 -5.86 -19.58 -1.77
N LEU A 128 -5.87 -18.25 -1.75
CA LEU A 128 -5.53 -17.51 -0.52
C LEU A 128 -6.52 -17.81 0.62
N ILE A 129 -7.81 -17.94 0.31
CA ILE A 129 -8.83 -18.32 1.30
C ILE A 129 -8.54 -19.73 1.82
N ARG A 130 -8.24 -20.70 0.95
CA ARG A 130 -7.85 -22.07 1.34
C ARG A 130 -6.59 -22.06 2.23
N LEU A 131 -5.60 -21.22 1.92
CA LEU A 131 -4.41 -21.06 2.74
C LEU A 131 -4.75 -20.58 4.16
N THR A 132 -5.78 -19.73 4.34
CA THR A 132 -6.21 -19.35 5.71
C THR A 132 -6.86 -20.50 6.49
N GLN A 133 -7.29 -21.58 5.83
CA GLN A 133 -7.86 -22.75 6.51
C GLN A 133 -6.78 -23.68 7.08
N THR A 134 -5.51 -23.47 6.71
CA THR A 134 -4.37 -24.20 7.29
C THR A 134 -3.93 -23.59 8.61
N ASP A 135 -3.02 -24.27 9.31
CA ASP A 135 -2.38 -23.70 10.48
C ASP A 135 -1.36 -22.63 10.06
N LEU A 136 -1.55 -21.41 10.57
CA LEU A 136 -0.74 -20.23 10.25
C LEU A 136 -0.55 -19.44 11.53
N ALA A 137 0.70 -19.05 11.79
CA ALA A 137 1.01 -18.11 12.86
C ALA A 137 0.24 -16.79 12.67
N LYS A 138 -0.14 -16.13 13.78
CA LYS A 138 -0.96 -14.90 13.74
C LYS A 138 -0.44 -13.82 12.76
N PRO A 139 0.87 -13.49 12.71
CA PRO A 139 1.39 -12.49 11.76
C PRO A 139 1.25 -12.93 10.29
N ALA A 140 1.53 -14.20 9.99
CA ALA A 140 1.37 -14.77 8.66
C ALA A 140 -0.11 -14.76 8.23
N ARG A 141 -1.01 -15.19 9.12
CA ARG A 141 -2.47 -15.13 8.91
C ARG A 141 -2.94 -13.70 8.63
N GLN A 142 -2.46 -12.72 9.38
CA GLN A 142 -2.79 -11.30 9.16
C GLN A 142 -2.36 -10.85 7.76
N LYS A 143 -1.16 -11.24 7.31
CA LYS A 143 -0.64 -10.92 5.97
C LYS A 143 -1.55 -11.48 4.87
N VAL A 144 -1.95 -12.75 4.98
CA VAL A 144 -2.87 -13.39 4.04
C VAL A 144 -4.26 -12.74 4.07
N MET A 145 -4.78 -12.40 5.25
CA MET A 145 -6.06 -11.69 5.38
C MET A 145 -6.05 -10.32 4.70
N CYS A 146 -4.96 -9.56 4.83
CA CYS A 146 -4.82 -8.28 4.13
C CYS A 146 -4.84 -8.45 2.60
N ALA A 147 -4.15 -9.46 2.09
CA ALA A 147 -4.15 -9.80 0.66
C ALA A 147 -5.55 -10.22 0.17
N ILE A 148 -6.28 -11.01 0.97
CA ILE A 148 -7.67 -11.40 0.68
C ILE A 148 -8.59 -10.18 0.62
N THR A 149 -8.47 -9.24 1.57
CA THR A 149 -9.28 -8.01 1.56
C THR A 149 -9.05 -7.19 0.30
N LEU A 150 -7.80 -7.06 -0.13
CA LEU A 150 -7.44 -6.36 -1.38
C LEU A 150 -8.00 -7.11 -2.61
N ASP A 151 -7.78 -8.42 -2.69
CA ASP A 151 -8.23 -9.23 -3.82
C ASP A 151 -9.75 -9.33 -3.96
N ALA A 152 -10.47 -9.31 -2.83
CA ALA A 152 -11.93 -9.30 -2.84
C ALA A 152 -12.46 -8.01 -3.50
N HIS A 153 -11.88 -6.86 -3.16
CA HIS A 153 -12.20 -5.59 -3.83
C HIS A 153 -11.84 -5.64 -5.32
N ASN A 154 -10.63 -6.10 -5.66
CA ASN A 154 -10.17 -6.25 -7.03
C ASN A 154 -11.08 -7.15 -7.90
N ARG A 155 -11.57 -8.26 -7.32
CA ARG A 155 -12.55 -9.15 -7.95
C ARG A 155 -13.88 -8.42 -8.19
N ASP A 156 -14.38 -7.68 -7.21
CA ASP A 156 -15.66 -6.97 -7.33
C ASP A 156 -15.61 -5.85 -8.37
N VAL A 157 -14.46 -5.15 -8.48
CA VAL A 157 -14.20 -4.19 -9.54
C VAL A 157 -14.23 -4.87 -10.91
N GLN A 158 -13.50 -5.98 -11.08
CA GLN A 158 -13.50 -6.73 -12.35
C GLN A 158 -14.89 -7.31 -12.68
N GLU A 159 -15.64 -7.80 -11.70
CA GLU A 159 -17.01 -8.26 -11.91
C GLU A 159 -17.89 -7.14 -12.48
N ARG A 160 -17.74 -5.91 -11.97
CA ARG A 160 -18.42 -4.73 -12.51
C ARG A 160 -18.00 -4.44 -13.96
N LEU A 161 -16.70 -4.51 -14.26
CA LEU A 161 -16.20 -4.31 -15.63
C LEU A 161 -16.83 -5.32 -16.61
N VAL A 162 -16.92 -6.60 -16.23
CA VAL A 162 -17.57 -7.65 -17.02
C VAL A 162 -19.07 -7.36 -17.19
N LYS A 163 -19.79 -7.07 -16.10
CA LYS A 163 -21.24 -6.78 -16.15
C LYS A 163 -21.59 -5.56 -17.00
N GLU A 164 -20.73 -4.55 -17.00
CA GLU A 164 -20.90 -3.31 -17.77
C GLU A 164 -20.26 -3.39 -19.17
N ASN A 165 -19.72 -4.55 -19.56
CA ASN A 165 -19.04 -4.78 -20.84
C ASN A 165 -17.96 -3.72 -21.15
N VAL A 166 -17.11 -3.42 -20.15
CA VAL A 166 -16.00 -2.49 -20.31
C VAL A 166 -14.86 -3.21 -21.01
N GLN A 167 -14.45 -2.70 -22.18
CA GLN A 167 -13.45 -3.33 -23.05
C GLN A 167 -12.21 -2.46 -23.31
N HIS A 168 -12.15 -1.26 -22.72
CA HIS A 168 -11.06 -0.32 -22.99
C HIS A 168 -10.51 0.30 -21.71
N PRO A 169 -9.19 0.54 -21.65
CA PRO A 169 -8.56 1.13 -20.46
C PRO A 169 -9.04 2.56 -20.22
N ASP A 170 -9.46 3.30 -21.25
CA ASP A 170 -9.90 4.70 -21.10
C ASP A 170 -11.33 4.83 -20.53
N ALA A 171 -12.03 3.72 -20.31
CA ALA A 171 -13.35 3.74 -19.71
C ALA A 171 -13.30 4.27 -18.27
N PHE A 172 -14.24 5.16 -17.93
CA PHE A 172 -14.27 5.81 -16.62
C PHE A 172 -14.35 4.80 -15.45
N GLN A 173 -15.05 3.69 -15.64
CA GLN A 173 -15.15 2.59 -14.67
C GLN A 173 -13.80 2.03 -14.27
N TRP A 174 -12.83 2.00 -15.18
CA TRP A 174 -11.45 1.59 -14.91
C TRP A 174 -10.59 2.77 -14.46
N GLN A 175 -10.71 3.92 -15.13
CA GLN A 175 -9.91 5.11 -14.81
C GLN A 175 -10.16 5.62 -13.39
N SER A 176 -11.36 5.46 -12.85
CA SER A 176 -11.72 5.86 -11.48
C SER A 176 -11.19 4.92 -10.38
N MET A 177 -10.53 3.81 -10.72
CA MET A 177 -9.93 2.89 -9.76
C MET A 177 -8.51 3.30 -9.40
N LEU A 178 -8.08 2.99 -8.17
CA LEU A 178 -6.70 3.16 -7.73
C LEU A 178 -5.82 2.10 -8.38
N LYS A 179 -4.91 2.56 -9.24
CA LYS A 179 -4.01 1.73 -10.02
C LYS A 179 -2.57 1.95 -9.57
N SER A 180 -1.82 0.87 -9.41
CA SER A 180 -0.39 0.91 -9.11
C SER A 180 0.41 0.51 -10.33
N TYR A 181 1.43 1.29 -10.66
CA TYR A 181 2.36 0.99 -11.74
C TYR A 181 3.78 0.99 -11.21
N TRP A 182 4.58 0.00 -11.59
CA TRP A 182 6.02 0.08 -11.46
C TRP A 182 6.61 0.81 -12.68
N LYS A 183 7.37 1.87 -12.44
CA LYS A 183 8.06 2.66 -13.47
C LYS A 183 9.51 2.20 -13.55
N GLU A 184 9.82 1.32 -14.51
CA GLU A 184 11.15 0.69 -14.63
C GLU A 184 12.28 1.69 -14.83
N ASP A 185 12.03 2.79 -15.55
CA ASP A 185 12.99 3.87 -15.80
C ASP A 185 13.39 4.60 -14.51
N GLN A 186 12.44 4.76 -13.59
CA GLN A 186 12.69 5.34 -12.27
C GLN A 186 13.06 4.27 -11.23
N GLY A 187 12.73 2.99 -11.47
CA GLY A 187 12.81 1.92 -10.49
C GLY A 187 11.93 2.18 -9.26
N ASP A 188 10.72 2.71 -9.48
CA ASP A 188 9.83 3.23 -8.42
C ASP A 188 8.35 2.94 -8.72
N ALA A 189 7.50 2.89 -7.69
CA ALA A 189 6.06 2.70 -7.84
C ALA A 189 5.28 4.02 -7.86
N GLN A 190 4.32 4.11 -8.77
CA GLN A 190 3.44 5.26 -8.93
C GLN A 190 1.97 4.84 -8.84
N MET A 191 1.23 5.50 -7.97
CA MET A 191 -0.20 5.37 -7.78
C MET A 191 -0.94 6.34 -8.70
N GLN A 192 -2.00 5.88 -9.36
CA GLN A 192 -2.78 6.69 -10.29
C GLN A 192 -4.28 6.47 -10.11
N ILE A 193 -5.04 7.57 -10.18
CA ILE A 193 -6.50 7.58 -10.35
C ILE A 193 -6.82 8.69 -11.35
N CYS A 194 -7.55 8.36 -12.41
CA CYS A 194 -7.78 9.25 -13.54
C CYS A 194 -6.44 9.82 -14.05
N ASP A 195 -6.31 11.14 -14.10
CA ASP A 195 -5.12 11.89 -14.50
C ASP A 195 -4.13 12.15 -13.34
N ALA A 196 -4.55 11.96 -12.08
CA ALA A 196 -3.70 12.18 -10.93
C ALA A 196 -2.62 11.09 -10.83
N ARG A 197 -1.36 11.51 -10.67
CA ARG A 197 -0.19 10.64 -10.52
C ARG A 197 0.58 10.99 -9.25
N ILE A 198 0.77 10.02 -8.38
CA ILE A 198 1.41 10.21 -7.07
C ILE A 198 2.43 9.10 -6.85
N TRP A 199 3.67 9.45 -6.52
CA TRP A 199 4.68 8.46 -6.14
C TRP A 199 4.31 7.78 -4.83
N TYR A 200 4.50 6.46 -4.78
CA TYR A 200 4.33 5.67 -3.56
C TYR A 200 5.36 6.13 -2.53
N ALA A 201 4.94 6.52 -1.33
CA ALA A 201 5.83 7.24 -0.42
C ALA A 201 6.73 6.34 0.44
N TYR A 202 6.50 5.02 0.41
CA TYR A 202 7.27 4.01 1.17
C TYR A 202 7.41 4.33 2.66
N GLU A 203 6.43 4.98 3.28
CA GLU A 203 6.39 5.05 4.74
C GLU A 203 5.92 3.71 5.29
N TYR A 204 6.63 3.20 6.30
CA TYR A 204 6.38 1.86 6.80
C TYR A 204 5.16 1.85 7.74
N LEU A 205 4.11 1.17 7.32
CA LEU A 205 2.82 1.11 8.02
C LEU A 205 2.66 -0.20 8.83
N GLY A 206 3.52 -1.18 8.57
CA GLY A 206 3.44 -2.51 9.16
C GLY A 206 2.34 -3.40 8.56
N ASN A 207 2.07 -4.51 9.24
CA ASN A 207 1.11 -5.52 8.80
C ASN A 207 -0.23 -5.37 9.55
N GLY A 208 -0.87 -4.20 9.39
CA GLY A 208 -2.16 -3.90 10.00
C GLY A 208 -3.37 -4.39 9.18
N PRO A 209 -4.54 -4.56 9.81
CA PRO A 209 -5.77 -4.90 9.09
C PRO A 209 -6.13 -3.83 8.06
N ARG A 210 -6.65 -4.27 6.91
CA ARG A 210 -7.12 -3.40 5.83
C ARG A 210 -8.61 -3.12 5.96
N LEU A 211 -9.02 -1.92 5.53
CA LEU A 211 -10.43 -1.59 5.39
C LEU A 211 -11.02 -2.38 4.21
N VAL A 212 -12.26 -2.84 4.34
CA VAL A 212 -13.00 -3.37 3.19
C VAL A 212 -13.46 -2.19 2.34
N VAL A 213 -12.91 -2.09 1.13
CA VAL A 213 -13.21 -1.00 0.19
C VAL A 213 -14.55 -1.26 -0.49
N THR A 214 -15.42 -0.26 -0.46
CA THR A 214 -16.76 -0.29 -1.08
C THR A 214 -16.83 0.73 -2.22
N PRO A 215 -17.85 0.67 -3.10
CA PRO A 215 -18.04 1.69 -4.13
C PRO A 215 -18.17 3.13 -3.59
N LEU A 216 -18.59 3.31 -2.33
CA LEU A 216 -18.61 4.62 -1.68
C LEU A 216 -17.19 5.09 -1.32
N THR A 217 -16.36 4.17 -0.83
CA THR A 217 -14.94 4.41 -0.54
C THR A 217 -14.17 4.78 -1.81
N ASP A 218 -14.42 4.11 -2.94
CA ASP A 218 -13.80 4.43 -4.23
C ASP A 218 -14.08 5.88 -4.68
N ARG A 219 -15.31 6.37 -4.46
CA ARG A 219 -15.64 7.77 -4.78
C ARG A 219 -14.86 8.76 -3.93
N ILE A 220 -14.62 8.43 -2.67
CA ILE A 220 -13.75 9.23 -1.78
C ILE A 220 -12.31 9.18 -2.29
N TYR A 221 -11.83 8.00 -2.72
CA TYR A 221 -10.49 7.85 -3.29
C TYR A 221 -10.26 8.76 -4.49
N VAL A 222 -11.20 8.81 -5.44
CA VAL A 222 -11.13 9.72 -6.60
C VAL A 222 -11.02 11.17 -6.14
N THR A 223 -11.94 11.62 -5.29
CA THR A 223 -11.99 13.04 -4.86
C THR A 223 -10.76 13.44 -4.07
N ALA A 224 -10.33 12.61 -3.12
CA ALA A 224 -9.18 12.89 -2.26
C ALA A 224 -7.85 12.84 -3.03
N THR A 225 -7.70 11.91 -3.98
CA THR A 225 -6.51 11.82 -4.82
C THR A 225 -6.40 13.02 -5.76
N GLN A 226 -7.52 13.47 -6.33
CA GLN A 226 -7.57 14.68 -7.16
C GLN A 226 -7.26 15.94 -6.37
N ALA A 227 -7.83 16.09 -5.17
CA ALA A 227 -7.49 17.20 -4.29
C ALA A 227 -5.99 17.20 -3.94
N LEU A 228 -5.42 16.04 -3.60
CA LEU A 228 -4.00 15.89 -3.31
C LEU A 228 -3.12 16.24 -4.52
N HIS A 229 -3.52 15.81 -5.73
CA HIS A 229 -2.83 16.16 -6.97
C HIS A 229 -2.81 17.67 -7.24
N LEU A 230 -3.88 18.37 -6.89
CA LEU A 230 -4.01 19.82 -7.01
C LEU A 230 -3.46 20.60 -5.80
N SER A 231 -2.84 19.93 -4.83
CA SER A 231 -2.38 20.53 -3.56
C SER A 231 -3.51 21.23 -2.78
N MET A 232 -4.71 20.67 -2.84
CA MET A 232 -5.90 21.14 -2.13
C MET A 232 -6.31 20.17 -1.02
N GLY A 233 -7.04 20.67 -0.02
CA GLY A 233 -7.70 19.83 0.97
C GLY A 233 -8.94 19.15 0.41
N CYS A 234 -9.26 17.96 0.94
CA CYS A 234 -10.52 17.27 0.67
C CYS A 234 -11.37 17.28 1.95
N ALA A 235 -12.66 17.60 1.83
CA ALA A 235 -13.60 17.63 2.96
C ALA A 235 -14.74 16.62 2.76
N PRO A 236 -14.53 15.32 3.03
CA PRO A 236 -15.62 14.34 3.01
C PRO A 236 -16.67 14.72 4.05
N ALA A 237 -17.91 14.92 3.62
CA ALA A 237 -19.03 15.29 4.49
C ALA A 237 -20.03 14.13 4.64
N GLY A 238 -20.57 13.96 5.85
CA GLY A 238 -21.55 12.92 6.16
C GLY A 238 -21.68 12.65 7.66
N PRO A 239 -22.72 11.92 8.10
CA PRO A 239 -22.97 11.62 9.52
C PRO A 239 -21.78 10.98 10.23
N ALA A 240 -21.71 11.10 11.56
CA ALA A 240 -20.70 10.40 12.36
C ALA A 240 -20.79 8.87 12.15
N GLY A 241 -19.65 8.18 12.16
CA GLY A 241 -19.59 6.72 12.00
C GLY A 241 -19.80 6.19 10.57
N THR A 242 -19.82 7.05 9.55
CA THR A 242 -20.01 6.65 8.14
C THR A 242 -18.70 6.34 7.39
N GLY A 243 -17.59 6.13 8.10
CA GLY A 243 -16.33 5.69 7.49
C GLY A 243 -15.50 6.78 6.80
N LYS A 244 -15.74 8.06 7.07
CA LYS A 244 -15.05 9.20 6.39
C LYS A 244 -13.55 9.23 6.71
N THR A 245 -13.22 9.20 7.99
CA THR A 245 -11.84 9.20 8.49
C THR A 245 -11.15 7.91 8.10
N GLU A 246 -11.85 6.79 8.19
CA GLU A 246 -11.36 5.46 7.85
C GLU A 246 -11.04 5.34 6.35
N SER A 247 -11.90 5.87 5.48
CA SER A 247 -11.66 5.91 4.03
C SER A 247 -10.43 6.75 3.68
N THR A 248 -10.27 7.90 4.35
CA THR A 248 -9.09 8.77 4.12
C THR A 248 -7.81 8.11 4.64
N LYS A 249 -7.88 7.45 5.80
CA LYS A 249 -6.77 6.67 6.35
C LYS A 249 -6.39 5.50 5.45
N ASP A 250 -7.37 4.80 4.90
CA ASP A 250 -7.11 3.67 4.00
C ASP A 250 -6.49 4.12 2.67
N LEU A 251 -6.92 5.26 2.10
CA LEU A 251 -6.25 5.87 0.95
C LEU A 251 -4.80 6.24 1.27
N ALA A 252 -4.54 6.90 2.40
CA ALA A 252 -3.18 7.23 2.82
C ALA A 252 -2.32 5.96 2.99
N ASN A 253 -2.90 4.89 3.55
CA ASN A 253 -2.23 3.60 3.65
C ASN A 253 -1.95 2.99 2.26
N ALA A 254 -2.87 3.14 1.31
CA ALA A 254 -2.66 2.70 -0.06
C ALA A 254 -1.54 3.49 -0.74
N LEU A 255 -1.37 4.79 -0.46
CA LEU A 255 -0.27 5.62 -0.95
C LEU A 255 1.06 5.43 -0.18
N ALA A 256 1.07 4.59 0.86
CA ALA A 256 2.16 4.45 1.84
C ALA A 256 2.61 5.78 2.45
N ARG A 257 1.63 6.62 2.82
CA ARG A 257 1.83 7.88 3.54
C ARG A 257 1.24 7.79 4.94
N ALA A 258 1.95 8.33 5.92
CA ALA A 258 1.47 8.50 7.27
C ALA A 258 0.24 9.41 7.29
N CYS A 259 -0.79 8.94 7.98
CA CYS A 259 -2.05 9.62 8.18
C CYS A 259 -2.21 9.97 9.66
N TYR A 260 -2.16 11.26 9.99
CA TYR A 260 -2.33 11.77 11.33
C TYR A 260 -3.76 12.23 11.54
N VAL A 261 -4.56 11.43 12.24
CA VAL A 261 -5.95 11.78 12.58
C VAL A 261 -5.93 12.74 13.77
N ILE A 262 -6.42 13.96 13.54
CA ILE A 262 -6.43 15.02 14.54
C ILE A 262 -7.87 15.26 14.97
N ASN A 263 -8.18 14.98 16.24
CA ASN A 263 -9.50 15.25 16.77
C ASN A 263 -9.65 16.74 17.10
N ALA A 264 -10.75 17.34 16.66
CA ALA A 264 -11.10 18.71 17.00
C ALA A 264 -11.58 18.78 18.46
N ALA A 265 -10.64 18.98 19.38
CA ALA A 265 -10.93 19.20 20.79
C ALA A 265 -11.33 20.67 21.04
N PRO A 266 -12.30 20.97 21.92
CA PRO A 266 -12.69 22.34 22.27
C PRO A 266 -11.53 23.21 22.78
N GLU A 267 -10.50 22.59 23.33
CA GLU A 267 -9.31 23.25 23.88
C GLU A 267 -8.26 23.60 22.80
N MET A 268 -8.50 23.24 21.53
CA MET A 268 -7.55 23.48 20.45
C MET A 268 -7.56 24.95 20.03
N ASP A 269 -6.49 25.67 20.35
CA ASP A 269 -6.30 27.06 19.98
C ASP A 269 -5.60 27.23 18.62
N TYR A 270 -5.56 28.48 18.13
CA TYR A 270 -4.94 28.81 16.85
C TYR A 270 -3.43 28.54 16.82
N LEU A 271 -2.76 28.56 17.99
CA LEU A 271 -1.33 28.25 18.10
C LEU A 271 -1.08 26.75 17.92
N THR A 272 -1.93 25.92 18.54
CA THR A 272 -1.90 24.47 18.39
C THR A 272 -2.16 24.08 16.94
N LEU A 273 -3.21 24.65 16.33
CA LEU A 273 -3.47 24.48 14.89
C LEU A 273 -2.29 24.95 14.04
N GLY A 274 -1.71 26.11 14.34
CA GLY A 274 -0.54 26.62 13.64
C GLY A 274 0.66 25.68 13.70
N ASN A 275 0.90 25.03 14.84
CA ASN A 275 1.98 24.05 14.99
C ASN A 275 1.69 22.75 14.22
N ILE A 276 0.44 22.28 14.25
CA ILE A 276 -0.01 21.14 13.46
C ILE A 276 0.21 21.40 11.97
N PHE A 277 -0.25 22.54 11.44
CA PHE A 277 -0.10 22.87 10.02
C PHE A 277 1.36 23.04 9.60
N LYS A 278 2.20 23.64 10.46
CA LYS A 278 3.65 23.70 10.22
C LYS A 278 4.24 22.29 10.10
N GLY A 279 3.87 21.39 11.00
CA GLY A 279 4.30 19.99 10.97
C GLY A 279 3.88 19.29 9.69
N LEU A 280 2.59 19.33 9.35
CA LEU A 280 2.03 18.68 8.16
C LEU A 280 2.66 19.21 6.86
N ALA A 281 2.83 20.52 6.74
CA ALA A 281 3.44 21.14 5.57
C ALA A 281 4.93 20.80 5.45
N ALA A 282 5.65 20.74 6.57
CA ALA A 282 7.08 20.42 6.57
C ALA A 282 7.35 18.92 6.32
N SER A 283 6.48 18.03 6.78
CA SER A 283 6.65 16.58 6.64
C SER A 283 6.01 16.00 5.37
N GLY A 284 5.08 16.72 4.73
CA GLY A 284 4.32 16.21 3.59
C GLY A 284 3.32 15.11 3.95
N SER A 285 2.93 15.04 5.22
CA SER A 285 2.01 14.02 5.75
C SER A 285 0.55 14.37 5.48
N LEU A 286 -0.32 13.36 5.52
CA LEU A 286 -1.76 13.54 5.35
C LEU A 286 -2.46 13.63 6.71
N ALA A 287 -3.47 14.48 6.82
CA ALA A 287 -4.36 14.57 7.97
C ALA A 287 -5.82 14.74 7.48
N PRO A 288 -6.74 13.84 7.87
CA PRO A 288 -8.17 13.96 7.59
C PRO A 288 -8.88 14.91 8.55
#